data_AF-A0A0D9XCA1-F1
#
_entry.id   AF-A0A0D9XCA1-F1
#
_cell.length_a   1.000
_cell.length_b   1.000
_cell.length_c   1.000
_cell.angle_alpha   90.00
_cell.angle_beta   90.00
_cell.angle_gamma   90.00
#
_symmetry.space_group_name_H-M   'P 1'
#
loop_
_entity.id
_entity.type
_entity.pdbx_description
1 polymer ?
#
loop_
_entity_poly.entity_id
_entity_poly.type
_entity_poly.pdbx_seq_one_letter_code
_entity_poly.pdbx_strand_id
1 'polypeptide(L)'
;MDTARLKLLSWLAKSSSDKLLMLDYSNVKYMDPWLGTSVMCGMDQCTRDLAPSELNTCLHCYIGLIRKFYLKNTSSSIKGYKCYLRFQLSPFDIMLPITSPPPPP
;
A
#
# COMPACT_ATOMS: atom_id res chain seq x y z
N MET A 1 -8.49 10.12 -9.69
CA MET A 1 -8.25 8.73 -9.22
C MET A 1 -9.64 8.17 -8.97
N ASP A 2 -9.90 6.90 -9.25
CA ASP A 2 -11.21 6.34 -8.92
C ASP A 2 -11.39 6.21 -7.39
N THR A 3 -12.65 6.16 -6.96
CA THR A 3 -13.03 6.13 -5.54
C THR A 3 -12.57 4.86 -4.83
N ALA A 4 -12.59 3.71 -5.51
CA ALA A 4 -12.20 2.43 -4.91
C ALA A 4 -10.69 2.40 -4.63
N ARG A 5 -9.86 2.81 -5.60
CA ARG A 5 -8.41 2.94 -5.43
C ARG A 5 -8.06 3.94 -4.33
N LEU A 6 -8.70 5.10 -4.31
CA LEU A 6 -8.45 6.09 -3.25
C LEU A 6 -8.80 5.53 -1.88
N LYS A 7 -9.97 4.90 -1.74
CA LYS A 7 -10.42 4.28 -0.49
C LYS A 7 -9.44 3.20 -0.01
N LEU A 8 -8.97 2.34 -0.91
CA LEU A 8 -8.00 1.29 -0.61
C LEU A 8 -6.68 1.88 -0.10
N LEU A 9 -6.09 2.82 -0.85
CA LEU A 9 -4.77 3.38 -0.51
C LEU A 9 -4.82 4.22 0.77
N SER A 10 -5.89 5.00 0.98
CA SER A 10 -6.07 5.78 2.21
C SER A 10 -6.30 4.89 3.43
N TRP A 11 -6.97 3.75 3.28
CA TRP A 11 -7.13 2.78 4.37
C TRP A 11 -5.79 2.14 4.75
N LEU A 12 -5.01 1.70 3.76
CA LEU A 12 -3.67 1.14 3.98
C LEU A 12 -2.79 2.14 4.75
N ALA A 13 -2.73 3.38 4.28
CA ALA A 13 -1.92 4.44 4.88
C ALA A 13 -2.20 4.71 6.36
N LYS A 14 -3.43 4.43 6.81
CA LYS A 14 -3.81 4.53 8.22
C LYS A 14 -3.47 3.24 8.97
N SER A 15 -3.80 2.10 8.39
CA SER A 15 -3.79 0.80 9.07
C SER A 15 -2.38 0.24 9.31
N SER A 16 -1.42 0.52 8.42
CA SER A 16 -0.03 0.07 8.60
C SER A 16 0.69 0.74 9.77
N SER A 17 0.30 1.97 10.14
CA SER A 17 0.83 2.68 11.32
C SER A 17 0.63 1.92 12.63
N ASP A 18 -0.42 1.10 12.72
CA ASP A 18 -0.81 0.40 13.94
C ASP A 18 -0.20 -1.01 14.04
N LYS A 19 0.61 -1.43 13.05
CA LYS A 19 1.14 -2.79 12.95
C LYS A 19 2.64 -2.87 13.27
N LEU A 20 3.04 -3.91 13.99
CA LEU A 20 4.43 -4.16 14.38
C LEU A 20 5.40 -4.29 13.20
N LEU A 21 4.90 -4.77 12.05
CA LEU A 21 5.70 -4.88 10.82
C LEU A 21 5.68 -3.60 9.96
N MET A 22 4.92 -2.58 10.35
CA MET A 22 4.62 -1.38 9.54
C MET A 22 4.24 -1.72 8.09
N LEU A 23 3.49 -2.81 7.93
CA LEU A 23 3.11 -3.37 6.64
C LEU A 23 1.65 -3.76 6.72
N ASP A 24 0.89 -3.38 5.70
CA ASP A 24 -0.47 -3.85 5.51
C ASP A 24 -0.78 -4.17 4.05
N TYR A 25 -1.83 -4.95 3.85
CA TYR A 25 -2.36 -5.28 2.54
C TYR A 25 -3.87 -5.46 2.61
N SER A 26 -4.54 -5.10 1.52
CA SER A 26 -6.00 -5.22 1.42
C SER A 26 -6.43 -5.21 -0.03
N ASN A 27 -7.72 -5.40 -0.24
CA ASN A 27 -8.33 -5.37 -1.56
C ASN A 27 -9.71 -4.72 -1.51
N VAL A 28 -10.16 -4.26 -2.67
CA VAL A 28 -11.49 -3.71 -2.86
C VAL A 28 -12.04 -4.15 -4.22
N LYS A 29 -13.35 -4.37 -4.29
CA LYS A 29 -14.03 -4.55 -5.57
C LYS A 29 -13.79 -3.33 -6.46
N TYR A 30 -13.44 -3.58 -7.70
CA TYR A 30 -13.12 -2.55 -8.68
C TYR A 30 -13.89 -2.84 -9.97
N MET A 31 -14.59 -1.85 -10.51
CA MET A 31 -15.18 -1.98 -11.84
C MET A 31 -14.20 -1.43 -12.87
N ASP A 32 -13.59 -2.33 -13.61
CA ASP A 32 -12.77 -1.98 -14.76
C ASP A 32 -13.67 -1.80 -16.00
N PRO A 33 -13.57 -0.68 -16.72
CA PRO A 33 -14.42 -0.43 -17.89
C PRO A 33 -14.23 -1.44 -19.04
N TRP A 34 -13.10 -2.13 -19.11
CA TRP A 34 -12.73 -3.03 -20.21
C TRP A 34 -12.89 -4.51 -19.84
N LEU A 35 -12.59 -4.84 -18.59
CA LEU A 35 -12.61 -6.22 -18.08
C LEU A 35 -13.86 -6.53 -17.25
N GLY A 36 -14.70 -5.54 -16.98
CA GLY A 36 -15.86 -5.68 -16.08
C GLY A 36 -15.46 -5.66 -14.61
N THR A 37 -16.09 -6.49 -13.78
CA THR A 37 -15.77 -6.51 -12.35
C THR A 37 -14.42 -7.20 -12.10
N SER A 38 -13.52 -6.49 -11.44
CA SER A 38 -12.18 -6.92 -11.05
C SER A 38 -11.95 -6.66 -9.54
N VAL A 39 -10.79 -7.05 -9.05
CA VAL A 39 -10.35 -6.75 -7.68
C VAL A 39 -9.08 -5.91 -7.74
N MET A 40 -9.11 -4.77 -7.05
CA MET A 40 -7.93 -3.94 -6.85
C MET A 40 -7.27 -4.38 -5.55
N CYS A 41 -6.04 -4.89 -5.64
CA CYS A 41 -5.24 -5.28 -4.49
C CYS A 41 -4.19 -4.19 -4.23
N GLY A 42 -3.86 -3.98 -2.96
CA GLY A 42 -2.86 -2.99 -2.57
C GLY A 42 -2.12 -3.41 -1.31
N MET A 43 -0.90 -2.89 -1.18
CA MET A 43 -0.08 -3.03 0.00
C MET A 43 0.68 -1.75 0.29
N ASP A 44 1.06 -1.58 1.54
CA ASP A 44 2.05 -0.61 1.96
C ASP A 44 3.08 -1.25 2.89
N GLN A 45 4.27 -0.64 2.94
CA GLN A 45 5.32 -1.03 3.86
C GLN A 45 6.12 0.20 4.22
N CYS A 46 6.36 0.40 5.51
CA CYS A 46 7.22 1.47 6.01
C CYS A 46 8.35 0.89 6.87
N THR A 47 9.41 1.66 7.05
CA THR A 47 10.52 1.27 7.91
C THR A 47 10.11 1.41 9.38
N ARG A 48 10.50 0.43 10.21
CA ARG A 48 10.09 0.33 11.62
C ARG A 48 10.56 1.48 12.53
N ASP A 49 11.48 2.31 12.03
CA ASP A 49 12.08 3.45 12.73
C ASP A 49 11.28 4.75 12.61
N LEU A 50 10.18 4.78 11.84
CA LEU A 50 9.35 5.98 11.67
C LEU A 50 8.32 6.16 12.79
N ALA A 51 8.10 7.40 13.20
CA ALA A 51 6.92 7.72 14.02
C ALA A 51 5.63 7.51 13.20
N PRO A 52 4.50 7.09 13.81
CA PRO A 52 3.23 6.91 13.09
C PRO A 52 2.76 8.14 12.30
N SER A 53 3.05 9.35 12.79
CA SER A 53 2.74 10.61 12.10
C SER A 53 3.56 10.80 10.81
N GLU A 54 4.83 10.42 10.81
CA GLU A 54 5.71 10.47 9.65
C GLU A 54 5.31 9.42 8.61
N LEU A 55 4.87 8.24 9.09
CA LEU A 55 4.39 7.15 8.24
C LEU A 55 3.19 7.62 7.41
N ASN A 56 2.20 8.17 8.11
CA ASN A 56 0.97 8.63 7.49
C ASN A 56 1.23 9.73 6.46
N THR A 57 2.16 10.64 6.77
CA THR A 57 2.57 11.73 5.86
C THR A 57 3.22 11.19 4.58
N CYS A 58 4.16 10.25 4.73
CA CYS A 58 4.88 9.63 3.62
C CYS A 58 3.94 8.92 2.64
N LEU A 59 3.02 8.11 3.15
CA LEU A 59 2.07 7.38 2.31
C LEU A 59 1.04 8.33 1.66
N HIS A 60 0.59 9.38 2.35
CA HIS A 60 -0.28 10.40 1.75
C HIS A 60 0.40 11.16 0.60
N CYS A 61 1.70 11.45 0.72
CA CYS A 61 2.47 12.01 -0.40
C CYS A 61 2.44 11.08 -1.61
N TYR A 62 2.61 9.77 -1.41
CA TYR A 62 2.60 8.80 -2.52
C TYR A 62 1.21 8.64 -3.13
N ILE A 63 0.14 8.69 -2.34
CA ILE A 63 -1.23 8.75 -2.85
C ILE A 63 -1.42 9.99 -3.74
N GLY A 64 -0.87 11.15 -3.34
CA GLY A 64 -0.87 12.36 -4.15
C GLY A 64 -0.15 12.19 -5.49
N LEU A 65 1.02 11.52 -5.50
CA LEU A 65 1.77 11.21 -6.72
C LEU A 65 1.00 10.23 -7.63
N ILE A 66 0.40 9.19 -7.05
CA ILE A 66 -0.47 8.24 -7.77
C ILE A 66 -1.65 8.99 -8.40
N ARG A 67 -2.26 9.91 -7.66
CA ARG A 67 -3.37 10.74 -8.15
C ARG A 67 -2.94 11.62 -9.33
N LYS A 68 -1.72 12.15 -9.32
CA LYS A 68 -1.23 13.08 -10.33
C LYS A 68 -0.78 12.36 -11.60
N PHE A 69 -0.11 11.22 -11.49
CA PHE A 69 0.60 10.59 -12.61
C PHE A 69 0.04 9.23 -13.06
N TYR A 70 -0.69 8.51 -12.21
CA TYR A 70 -1.03 7.10 -12.44
C TYR A 70 -2.54 6.84 -12.45
N LEU A 71 -3.32 7.81 -12.95
CA LEU A 71 -4.79 7.76 -12.95
C LEU A 71 -5.34 6.61 -13.78
N LYS A 72 -4.78 6.37 -14.96
CA LYS A 72 -5.27 5.37 -15.92
C LYS A 72 -4.60 4.01 -15.77
N ASN A 73 -3.62 3.89 -14.87
CA ASN A 73 -2.86 2.66 -14.73
C ASN A 73 -3.65 1.65 -13.89
N THR A 74 -3.63 0.40 -14.33
CA THR A 74 -4.18 -0.75 -13.60
C THR A 74 -3.22 -1.24 -12.52
N SER A 75 -1.95 -0.84 -12.58
CA SER A 75 -0.94 -1.11 -11.56
C SER A 75 0.04 0.05 -11.41
N SER A 76 0.53 0.26 -10.19
CA SER A 76 1.64 1.17 -9.94
C SER A 76 2.30 0.84 -8.61
N SER A 77 3.57 1.20 -8.48
CA SER A 77 4.28 1.15 -7.23
C SER A 77 5.18 2.37 -7.07
N ILE A 78 5.20 2.95 -5.87
CA ILE A 78 6.12 4.02 -5.49
C ILE A 78 6.94 3.50 -4.32
N LYS A 79 8.26 3.43 -4.49
CA LYS A 79 9.23 3.08 -3.46
C LYS A 79 10.13 4.27 -3.19
N GLY A 80 10.17 4.72 -1.96
CA GLY A 80 11.17 5.68 -1.50
C GLY A 80 12.01 5.11 -0.37
N TYR A 81 12.71 6.00 0.33
CA TYR A 81 13.63 5.63 1.41
C TYR A 81 12.93 5.00 2.61
N LYS A 82 11.73 5.49 2.94
CA LYS A 82 11.01 5.14 4.17
C LYS A 82 9.76 4.32 3.93
N CYS A 83 9.14 4.45 2.76
CA CYS A 83 7.86 3.80 2.48
C CYS A 83 7.85 3.17 1.10
N TYR A 84 6.98 2.19 0.95
CA TYR A 84 6.63 1.53 -0.28
C TYR A 84 5.11 1.43 -0.35
N LEU A 85 4.53 1.83 -1.48
CA LEU A 85 3.11 1.74 -1.75
C LEU A 85 2.92 1.09 -3.12
N ARG A 86 2.15 0.01 -3.18
CA ARG A 86 1.86 -0.71 -4.43
C ARG A 86 0.38 -1.01 -4.54
N PHE A 87 -0.16 -0.88 -5.75
CA PHE A 87 -1.46 -1.43 -6.10
C PHE A 87 -1.40 -2.10 -7.47
N GLN A 88 -2.28 -3.07 -7.68
CA GLN A 88 -2.60 -3.56 -9.01
C GLN A 88 -3.99 -4.17 -9.08
N LEU A 89 -4.51 -4.22 -10.30
CA LEU A 89 -5.63 -5.05 -10.68
C LEU A 89 -5.17 -6.51 -10.68
N SER A 90 -5.77 -7.35 -9.82
CA SER A 90 -5.42 -8.75 -9.50
C SER A 90 -4.46 -8.96 -8.31
N PRO A 91 -4.54 -10.11 -7.63
CA PRO A 91 -3.63 -10.46 -6.53
C PRO A 91 -2.14 -10.46 -6.94
N PHE A 92 -1.27 -10.19 -5.97
CA PHE A 92 0.18 -10.32 -6.08
C PHE A 92 0.76 -10.90 -4.80
N ASP A 93 1.91 -11.54 -4.92
CA ASP A 93 2.64 -12.08 -3.78
C ASP A 93 3.27 -10.97 -2.93
N ILE A 94 3.17 -11.14 -1.61
CA ILE A 94 3.77 -10.26 -0.61
C ILE A 94 4.77 -11.10 0.19
N MET A 95 6.05 -10.77 0.07
CA MET A 95 7.08 -11.36 0.94
C MET A 95 7.05 -10.66 2.29
N LEU A 96 6.73 -11.41 3.33
CA LEU A 96 6.81 -10.93 4.71
C LEU A 96 8.24 -11.10 5.24
N PRO A 97 8.80 -10.08 5.92
CA PRO A 97 10.10 -10.22 6.56
C PRO A 97 10.01 -11.24 7.69
N ILE A 98 10.95 -12.18 7.71
CA ILE A 98 11.09 -13.18 8.78
C ILE A 98 11.48 -12.41 10.05
N THR A 99 10.69 -12.48 11.11
CA THR A 99 11.13 -12.07 12.45
C THR A 99 12.18 -13.08 12.89
N SER A 100 13.45 -12.68 12.94
CA SER A 100 14.51 -13.52 13.50
C SER A 100 14.13 -13.94 14.92
N PRO A 101 14.19 -15.23 15.28
CA PRO A 101 14.01 -15.64 16.67
C PRO A 101 15.04 -14.92 17.56
N PRO A 102 14.69 -14.61 18.83
CA PRO A 102 15.64 -13.99 19.75
C PRO A 102 16.91 -14.84 19.86
N PRO A 103 18.11 -14.22 19.97
CA PRO A 103 19.35 -14.97 20.14
C PRO A 103 19.25 -15.88 21.39
N PRO A 104 19.80 -17.10 21.34
CA PRO A 104 19.84 -17.98 22.51
C PRO A 104 20.64 -17.34 23.66
N PRO A 105 20.29 -17.66 24.93
CA PRO A 105 20.95 -17.12 26.13
C PRO A 105 22.41 -17.54 26.26
#